data_AF-A0A1E7I122-F1
#
_entry.id   AF-A0A1E7I122-F1
#
_cell.length_a   1.000
_cell.length_b   1.000
_cell.length_c   1.000
_cell.angle_alpha   90.00
_cell.angle_beta   90.00
_cell.angle_gamma   90.00
#
_symmetry.space_group_name_H-M   'P 1'
#
loop_
_entity.id
_entity.type
_entity.pdbx_description
1 polymer ?
#
loop_
_entity_poly.entity_id
_entity_poly.type
_entity_poly.pdbx_seq_one_letter_code
_entity_poly.pdbx_strand_id
1 'polypeptide(L)'
;MSRLTFDILIDLDRIICRDEADGCGVAEPYLWTAFFRIGGDDVSVVYDGLDETNKPIVHIAGSPYMQFGTGSHGNLGTRDVDAGDTVSIPGSIGQFETILKPIPIPESLKDLGEFVGVEVPDDLPGIVGAVVVLMEEDNVTDDGAEEGHAALNNAIKNAIQQVINTRSIDKPGVEEEDIKAFTDGINDKVSDAIENQQNFFENIWSWLNPDDQIGKHVFLFNTDHFDIEDIEAISIPLEKRWKNEGDWEIKGELIPTLVCPADAVAKILNASFGSSGAFTYDRETLSHFRDHEFIKYRGAFLWWEHIQQSKSQLVSLMLKDSKLRDLTLDLFMSAQKLVMSLDDKIPEEDINKALKVIGALRKSKNRRTQVETIRALDFIQRCKGKTVREVLRLMNVHTPSRYHRRK
;
A
#
# COMPACT_ATOMS: atom_id res chain seq x y z
N MET A 1 -3.35 15.80 19.18
CA MET A 1 -4.14 14.59 18.89
C MET A 1 -3.28 13.68 18.06
N SER A 2 -3.13 12.42 18.47
CA SER A 2 -2.36 11.44 17.71
C SER A 2 -3.03 11.12 16.38
N ARG A 3 -2.21 11.00 15.33
CA ARG A 3 -2.65 10.59 14.01
C ARG A 3 -3.02 9.11 13.98
N LEU A 4 -3.81 8.72 12.98
CA LEU A 4 -4.22 7.33 12.78
C LEU A 4 -3.12 6.52 12.09
N THR A 5 -3.11 5.22 12.37
CA THR A 5 -2.31 4.25 11.62
C THR A 5 -3.12 3.72 10.46
N PHE A 6 -2.47 3.61 9.30
CA PHE A 6 -3.09 3.11 8.08
C PHE A 6 -2.42 1.82 7.59
N ASP A 7 -3.21 0.96 6.99
CA ASP A 7 -2.76 -0.11 6.12
C ASP A 7 -2.91 0.39 4.68
N ILE A 8 -1.77 0.53 3.99
CA ILE A 8 -1.64 1.16 2.69
C ILE A 8 -1.49 0.06 1.63
N LEU A 9 -2.29 0.17 0.57
CA LEU A 9 -2.05 -0.52 -0.69
C LEU A 9 -1.73 0.52 -1.77
N ILE A 10 -0.56 0.41 -2.40
CA ILE A 10 -0.28 1.04 -3.68
C ILE A 10 -0.41 -0.04 -4.76
N ASP A 11 -1.26 0.21 -5.75
CA ASP A 11 -1.50 -0.68 -6.90
C ASP A 11 -1.31 0.10 -8.20
N LEU A 12 -0.12 0.00 -8.80
CA LEU A 12 0.13 0.42 -10.17
C LEU A 12 -0.56 -0.59 -11.10
N ASP A 13 -1.56 -0.11 -11.83
CA ASP A 13 -2.48 -1.00 -12.54
C ASP A 13 -2.02 -1.31 -13.96
N ARG A 14 -1.76 -0.27 -14.74
CA ARG A 14 -1.54 -0.38 -16.19
C ARG A 14 -0.72 0.77 -16.76
N ILE A 15 -0.11 0.51 -17.90
CA ILE A 15 0.54 1.49 -18.78
C ILE A 15 -0.29 1.57 -20.07
N ILE A 16 -0.51 2.77 -20.57
CA ILE A 16 -1.21 3.04 -21.82
C ILE A 16 -0.18 3.63 -22.79
N CYS A 17 0.07 2.95 -23.90
CA CYS A 17 0.78 3.52 -25.04
C CYS A 17 -0.22 4.28 -25.89
N ARG A 18 -0.04 5.59 -26.06
CA ARG A 18 -0.89 6.41 -26.96
C ARG A 18 -0.21 6.63 -28.31
N ASP A 19 1.12 6.62 -28.29
CA ASP A 19 2.03 6.76 -29.43
C ASP A 19 3.38 6.19 -28.96
N GLU A 20 3.92 5.15 -29.60
CA GLU A 20 5.25 4.61 -29.24
C GLU A 20 6.41 5.50 -29.73
N ALA A 21 6.17 6.43 -30.66
CA ALA A 21 7.18 7.19 -31.40
C ALA A 21 8.22 6.36 -32.21
N ASP A 22 8.22 5.04 -32.10
CA ASP A 22 9.06 4.16 -32.91
C ASP A 22 8.51 3.99 -34.32
N GLY A 23 9.30 4.43 -35.31
CA GLY A 23 8.80 4.55 -36.68
C GLY A 23 8.21 3.28 -37.31
N CYS A 24 8.97 2.19 -37.42
CA CYS A 24 8.53 0.92 -38.04
C CYS A 24 8.78 -0.30 -37.14
N GLY A 25 8.99 -0.08 -35.84
CA GLY A 25 9.18 -1.09 -34.82
C GLY A 25 7.95 -1.25 -33.93
N VAL A 26 8.03 -2.13 -32.94
CA VAL A 26 7.06 -2.29 -31.85
C VAL A 26 7.78 -1.96 -30.55
N ALA A 27 7.10 -1.32 -29.60
CA ALA A 27 7.73 -0.96 -28.34
C ALA A 27 7.83 -2.18 -27.40
N GLU A 28 8.94 -2.28 -26.69
CA GLU A 28 9.32 -3.32 -25.73
C GLU A 28 9.47 -2.74 -24.31
N PRO A 29 8.44 -2.11 -23.71
CA PRO A 29 8.61 -1.39 -22.46
C PRO A 29 8.86 -2.33 -21.28
N TYR A 30 9.64 -1.83 -20.31
CA TYR A 30 9.83 -2.44 -19.00
C TYR A 30 9.80 -1.38 -17.88
N LEU A 31 9.44 -1.82 -16.67
CA LEU A 31 9.15 -0.90 -15.57
C LEU A 31 10.02 -1.20 -14.33
N TRP A 32 10.81 -0.22 -13.89
CA TRP A 32 11.45 -0.24 -12.59
C TRP A 32 10.61 0.48 -11.55
N THR A 33 10.48 -0.12 -10.38
CA THR A 33 9.66 0.40 -9.28
C THR A 33 10.40 0.32 -7.96
N ALA A 34 10.38 1.41 -7.18
CA ALA A 34 10.81 1.41 -5.80
C ALA A 34 9.72 1.97 -4.90
N PHE A 35 9.19 1.13 -4.02
CA PHE A 35 8.22 1.54 -3.01
C PHE A 35 8.93 1.81 -1.69
N PHE A 36 8.40 2.75 -0.92
CA PHE A 36 8.98 3.11 0.37
C PHE A 36 7.96 3.56 1.39
N ARG A 37 8.32 3.40 2.66
CA ARG A 37 7.66 4.11 3.78
C ARG A 37 8.68 4.66 4.77
N ILE A 38 8.25 5.71 5.45
CA ILE A 38 8.94 6.34 6.57
C ILE A 38 7.88 6.53 7.66
N GLY A 39 7.84 5.62 8.64
CA GLY A 39 6.89 5.69 9.74
C GLY A 39 7.52 5.38 11.08
N GLY A 40 6.71 5.34 12.15
CA GLY A 40 7.19 5.13 13.52
C GLY A 40 7.85 3.77 13.81
N ASP A 41 7.80 2.82 12.87
CA ASP A 41 8.57 1.56 12.96
C ASP A 41 9.97 1.67 12.31
N ASP A 42 10.21 2.69 11.50
CA ASP A 42 11.40 2.85 10.66
C ASP A 42 12.37 3.91 11.20
N VAL A 43 11.80 4.96 11.80
CA VAL A 43 12.52 6.12 12.28
C VAL A 43 12.00 6.60 13.63
N SER A 44 12.83 7.36 14.34
CA SER A 44 12.52 8.00 15.61
C SER A 44 12.97 9.45 15.62
N VAL A 45 12.32 10.27 16.46
CA VAL A 45 12.74 11.65 16.70
C VAL A 45 13.82 11.67 17.78
N VAL A 46 14.95 12.32 17.48
CA VAL A 46 16.12 12.44 18.35
C VAL A 46 16.36 13.90 18.71
N TYR A 47 16.58 14.16 19.99
CA TYR A 47 16.88 15.48 20.53
C TYR A 47 18.37 15.82 20.41
N ASP A 48 18.68 16.98 19.83
CA ASP A 48 20.06 17.47 19.63
C ASP A 48 20.46 18.64 20.53
N GLY A 49 19.51 19.19 21.30
CA GLY A 49 19.77 20.34 22.16
C GLY A 49 18.78 21.47 21.94
N LEU A 50 19.15 22.66 22.41
CA LEU A 50 18.38 23.88 22.19
C LEU A 50 19.09 24.78 21.19
N ASP A 51 18.33 25.51 20.38
CA ASP A 51 18.87 26.58 19.54
C ASP A 51 19.15 27.87 20.34
N GLU A 52 19.65 28.90 19.66
CA GLU A 52 19.94 30.21 20.25
C GLU A 52 18.70 30.93 20.81
N THR A 53 17.50 30.46 20.48
CA THR A 53 16.21 30.95 20.96
C THR A 53 15.59 30.08 22.07
N ASN A 54 16.33 29.09 22.59
CA ASN A 54 15.88 28.06 23.54
C ASN A 54 14.81 27.10 22.99
N LYS A 55 14.71 26.96 21.67
CA LYS A 55 13.79 26.01 21.04
C LYS A 55 14.45 24.64 20.88
N PRO A 56 13.74 23.51 21.13
CA PRO A 56 14.30 22.18 20.91
C PRO A 56 14.69 21.94 19.45
N ILE A 57 15.95 21.61 19.23
CA ILE A 57 16.46 21.08 17.97
C ILE A 57 16.28 19.56 18.01
N VAL A 58 15.63 19.04 16.99
CA VAL A 58 15.52 17.60 16.78
C VAL A 58 15.78 17.23 15.33
N HIS A 59 16.21 16.00 15.14
CA HIS A 59 16.26 15.36 13.83
C HIS A 59 15.51 14.03 13.85
N ILE A 60 15.25 13.49 12.66
CA ILE A 60 14.74 12.14 12.49
C ILE A 60 15.92 11.20 12.26
N ALA A 61 16.07 10.17 13.10
CA ALA A 61 17.07 9.12 12.97
C ALA A 61 16.43 7.80 12.56
N GLY A 62 17.16 6.99 11.79
CA GLY A 62 16.71 5.71 11.27
C GLY A 62 16.83 5.63 9.75
N SER A 63 16.18 4.64 9.16
CA SER A 63 16.25 4.38 7.73
C SER A 63 14.87 4.04 7.17
N PRO A 64 14.58 4.43 5.91
CA PRO A 64 13.30 4.10 5.30
C PRO A 64 13.18 2.59 5.11
N TYR A 65 11.95 2.09 5.19
CA TYR A 65 11.66 0.76 4.64
C TYR A 65 11.50 0.89 3.13
N MET A 66 12.16 0.00 2.39
CA MET A 66 12.20 -0.02 0.94
C MET A 66 11.75 -1.40 0.42
N GLN A 67 10.93 -1.41 -0.62
CA GLN A 67 10.65 -2.60 -1.43
C GLN A 67 10.93 -2.25 -2.89
N PHE A 68 11.94 -2.88 -3.47
CA PHE A 68 12.24 -2.75 -4.89
C PHE A 68 11.49 -3.84 -5.66
N GLY A 69 10.91 -3.47 -6.80
CA GLY A 69 10.35 -4.43 -7.74
C GLY A 69 11.45 -5.34 -8.29
N THR A 70 11.07 -6.48 -8.86
CA THR A 70 11.98 -7.29 -9.68
C THR A 70 11.94 -6.74 -11.11
N GLY A 71 13.04 -6.40 -11.75
CA GLY A 71 12.89 -5.77 -13.07
C GLY A 71 14.15 -5.68 -13.91
N SER A 72 14.19 -6.55 -14.90
CA SER A 72 14.91 -6.38 -16.15
C SER A 72 13.87 -6.39 -17.29
N HIS A 73 14.34 -6.49 -18.52
CA HIS A 73 13.55 -6.64 -19.74
C HIS A 73 12.40 -7.65 -19.64
N GLY A 74 11.27 -7.35 -20.30
CA GLY A 74 10.08 -8.20 -20.35
C GLY A 74 9.30 -8.36 -19.02
N ASN A 75 9.61 -7.58 -17.97
CA ASN A 75 8.94 -7.71 -16.67
C ASN A 75 7.45 -7.28 -16.68
N LEU A 76 6.98 -6.65 -17.76
CA LEU A 76 5.56 -6.38 -18.03
C LEU A 76 4.81 -7.56 -18.65
N GLY A 77 5.52 -8.63 -19.04
CA GLY A 77 4.92 -9.82 -19.65
C GLY A 77 4.56 -9.66 -21.13
N THR A 78 4.99 -8.57 -21.76
CA THR A 78 4.93 -8.31 -23.21
C THR A 78 6.20 -7.58 -23.64
N ARG A 79 6.53 -7.67 -24.94
CA ARG A 79 7.59 -6.96 -25.67
C ARG A 79 7.08 -6.52 -27.05
N ASP A 80 5.80 -6.20 -27.09
CA ASP A 80 5.09 -5.94 -28.33
C ASP A 80 3.92 -5.04 -27.91
N VAL A 81 4.14 -3.74 -28.04
CA VAL A 81 3.22 -2.69 -27.61
C VAL A 81 3.10 -1.67 -28.73
N ASP A 82 1.90 -1.58 -29.30
CA ASP A 82 1.55 -0.63 -30.34
C ASP A 82 0.76 0.57 -29.78
N ALA A 83 0.63 1.61 -30.59
CA ALA A 83 -0.14 2.81 -30.26
C ALA A 83 -1.61 2.44 -30.02
N GLY A 84 -2.09 2.77 -28.82
CA GLY A 84 -3.44 2.44 -28.36
C GLY A 84 -3.50 1.22 -27.42
N ASP A 85 -2.40 0.48 -27.28
CA ASP A 85 -2.35 -0.66 -26.38
C ASP A 85 -2.35 -0.28 -24.90
N THR A 86 -2.82 -1.23 -24.10
CA THR A 86 -2.82 -1.14 -22.64
C THR A 86 -2.14 -2.35 -22.05
N VAL A 87 -0.99 -2.12 -21.41
CA VAL A 87 -0.18 -3.14 -20.77
C VAL A 87 -0.54 -3.22 -19.30
N SER A 88 -0.92 -4.40 -18.82
CA SER A 88 -1.21 -4.61 -17.39
C SER A 88 0.10 -4.73 -16.61
N ILE A 89 0.24 -3.98 -15.52
CA ILE A 89 1.40 -4.10 -14.63
C ILE A 89 1.21 -5.32 -13.72
N PRO A 90 2.15 -6.28 -13.70
CA PRO A 90 2.09 -7.43 -12.81
C PRO A 90 2.22 -7.04 -11.33
N GLY A 91 1.51 -7.73 -10.44
CA GLY A 91 1.54 -7.42 -9.01
C GLY A 91 2.92 -7.55 -8.35
N SER A 92 3.86 -8.30 -8.94
CA SER A 92 5.24 -8.42 -8.43
C SER A 92 6.06 -7.13 -8.53
N ILE A 93 5.67 -6.21 -9.40
CA ILE A 93 6.31 -4.89 -9.58
C ILE A 93 5.34 -3.73 -9.38
N GLY A 94 4.03 -3.97 -9.51
CA GLY A 94 3.01 -2.93 -9.37
C GLY A 94 2.43 -2.78 -7.97
N GLN A 95 2.62 -3.75 -7.06
CA GLN A 95 1.93 -3.75 -5.77
C GLN A 95 2.85 -3.62 -4.56
N PHE A 96 2.43 -2.76 -3.64
CA PHE A 96 3.06 -2.54 -2.36
C PHE A 96 2.04 -2.43 -1.25
N GLU A 97 2.19 -3.26 -0.22
CA GLU A 97 1.32 -3.31 0.94
C GLU A 97 2.13 -3.07 2.20
N THR A 98 1.71 -2.12 3.03
CA THR A 98 2.46 -1.79 4.25
C THR A 98 1.60 -1.15 5.33
N ILE A 99 2.11 -1.13 6.56
CA ILE A 99 1.49 -0.39 7.67
C ILE A 99 2.23 0.92 7.86
N LEU A 100 1.52 2.03 7.67
CA LEU A 100 2.03 3.37 7.90
C LEU A 100 1.59 3.88 9.27
N LYS A 101 2.54 3.87 10.21
CA LYS A 101 2.38 4.45 11.55
C LYS A 101 2.91 5.88 11.56
N PRO A 102 2.23 6.83 12.23
CA PRO A 102 2.83 8.11 12.59
C PRO A 102 4.15 7.91 13.36
N ILE A 103 5.05 8.89 13.27
CA ILE A 103 6.34 8.86 13.95
C ILE A 103 6.16 9.46 15.35
N PRO A 104 6.25 8.68 16.44
CA PRO A 104 5.94 9.18 17.77
C PRO A 104 6.99 10.20 18.24
N ILE A 105 6.53 11.27 18.90
CA ILE A 105 7.44 12.17 19.64
C ILE A 105 7.67 11.58 21.05
N PRO A 106 8.93 11.37 21.48
CA PRO A 106 9.26 10.94 22.83
C PRO A 106 8.66 11.84 23.92
N GLU A 107 8.20 11.25 25.03
CA GLU A 107 7.59 12.01 26.14
C GLU A 107 8.53 13.07 26.72
N SER A 108 9.83 12.76 26.80
CA SER A 108 10.85 13.71 27.27
C SER A 108 10.93 14.99 26.43
N LEU A 109 10.59 14.92 25.14
CA LEU A 109 10.53 16.09 24.27
C LEU A 109 9.25 16.89 24.46
N LYS A 110 8.13 16.23 24.78
CA LYS A 110 6.88 16.89 25.13
C LYS A 110 7.01 17.65 26.46
N ASP A 111 7.59 17.01 27.47
CA ASP A 111 7.90 17.62 28.77
C ASP A 111 8.81 18.85 28.61
N LEU A 112 9.84 18.74 27.75
CA LEU A 112 10.74 19.85 27.46
C LEU A 112 10.01 21.00 26.76
N GLY A 113 9.17 20.69 25.77
CA GLY A 113 8.33 21.66 25.08
C GLY A 113 7.46 22.46 26.03
N GLU A 114 6.75 21.77 26.93
CA GLU A 114 5.95 22.41 27.99
C GLU A 114 6.81 23.32 28.88
N PHE A 115 8.00 22.86 29.28
CA PHE A 115 8.93 23.64 30.10
C PHE A 115 9.41 24.92 29.41
N VAL A 116 9.67 24.89 28.10
CA VAL A 116 10.14 26.06 27.33
C VAL A 116 9.00 26.86 26.66
N GLY A 117 7.74 26.48 26.89
CA GLY A 117 6.57 27.17 26.35
C GLY A 117 6.36 26.97 24.84
N VAL A 118 6.81 25.84 24.30
CA VAL A 118 6.65 25.46 22.88
C VAL A 118 5.69 24.27 22.79
N GLU A 119 4.63 24.41 21.99
CA GLU A 119 3.72 23.30 21.69
C GLU A 119 4.45 22.24 20.86
N VAL A 120 4.49 21.01 21.38
CA VAL A 120 5.10 19.86 20.71
C VAL A 120 3.98 18.89 20.31
N PRO A 121 3.89 18.48 19.03
CA PRO A 121 2.84 17.59 18.59
C PRO A 121 2.99 16.18 19.20
N ASP A 122 1.92 15.39 19.17
CA ASP A 122 1.95 14.00 19.67
C ASP A 122 2.85 13.09 18.82
N ASP A 123 2.85 13.34 17.51
CA ASP A 123 3.56 12.59 16.49
C ASP A 123 3.84 13.48 15.26
N LEU A 124 4.73 13.00 14.38
CA LEU A 124 4.92 13.50 13.02
C LEU A 124 4.17 12.59 12.02
N PRO A 125 3.73 13.12 10.87
CA PRO A 125 3.07 12.30 9.86
C PRO A 125 4.03 11.22 9.31
N GLY A 126 3.48 10.04 9.07
CA GLY A 126 4.19 9.00 8.31
C GLY A 126 4.16 9.33 6.82
N ILE A 127 5.18 8.92 6.07
CA ILE A 127 5.32 9.12 4.62
C ILE A 127 5.31 7.78 3.91
N VAL A 128 4.65 7.70 2.74
CA VAL A 128 4.64 6.53 1.87
C VAL A 128 4.69 6.96 0.41
N GLY A 129 5.30 6.16 -0.46
CA GLY A 129 5.38 6.51 -1.87
C GLY A 129 5.90 5.41 -2.77
N ALA A 130 5.92 5.74 -4.06
CA ALA A 130 6.42 4.90 -5.14
C ALA A 130 7.23 5.75 -6.12
N VAL A 131 8.43 5.28 -6.47
CA VAL A 131 9.21 5.77 -7.61
C VAL A 131 8.97 4.80 -8.76
N VAL A 132 8.65 5.33 -9.94
CA VAL A 132 8.46 4.56 -11.16
C VAL A 132 9.38 5.09 -12.25
N VAL A 133 10.01 4.19 -12.99
CA VAL A 133 10.83 4.50 -14.18
C VAL A 133 10.41 3.53 -15.28
N LEU A 134 9.78 4.06 -16.32
CA LEU A 134 9.39 3.35 -17.53
C LEU A 134 10.51 3.53 -18.55
N MET A 135 10.96 2.41 -19.09
CA MET A 135 12.09 2.29 -20.02
C MET A 135 11.64 1.52 -21.26
N GLU A 136 12.30 1.77 -22.37
CA GLU A 136 12.20 1.04 -23.63
C GLU A 136 13.38 0.07 -23.76
N GLU A 137 13.13 -1.18 -24.16
CA GLU A 137 14.18 -2.19 -24.41
C GLU A 137 14.74 -2.04 -25.83
N ASP A 138 16.06 -1.93 -25.94
CA ASP A 138 16.78 -1.80 -27.21
C ASP A 138 17.97 -2.77 -27.28
N ASN A 139 19.22 -2.30 -27.11
CA ASN A 139 20.43 -3.14 -27.25
C ASN A 139 21.15 -3.40 -25.92
N VAL A 140 20.54 -3.04 -24.80
CA VAL A 140 21.04 -3.41 -23.49
C VAL A 140 20.81 -4.91 -23.27
N THR A 141 21.73 -5.58 -22.60
CA THR A 141 21.51 -6.97 -22.18
C THR A 141 20.72 -7.03 -20.87
N ASP A 142 19.87 -8.04 -20.70
CA ASP A 142 19.14 -8.31 -19.44
C ASP A 142 20.01 -8.12 -18.17
N ASP A 143 21.25 -8.64 -18.20
CA ASP A 143 22.16 -8.64 -17.04
C ASP A 143 22.48 -7.22 -16.57
N GLY A 144 22.83 -6.32 -17.48
CA GLY A 144 23.17 -4.97 -17.03
C GLY A 144 21.97 -4.03 -16.99
N ALA A 145 20.82 -4.33 -17.62
CA ALA A 145 19.56 -3.68 -17.24
C ALA A 145 19.31 -3.91 -15.75
N GLU A 146 19.58 -5.12 -15.24
CA GLU A 146 19.50 -5.42 -13.81
C GLU A 146 20.62 -4.73 -12.99
N GLU A 147 21.85 -4.59 -13.52
CA GLU A 147 22.89 -3.78 -12.85
C GLU A 147 22.50 -2.30 -12.73
N GLY A 148 21.93 -1.72 -13.79
CA GLY A 148 21.40 -0.36 -13.81
C GLY A 148 20.26 -0.18 -12.82
N HIS A 149 19.34 -1.14 -12.78
CA HIS A 149 18.27 -1.18 -11.79
C HIS A 149 18.81 -1.26 -10.35
N ALA A 150 19.83 -2.07 -10.08
CA ALA A 150 20.46 -2.16 -8.77
C ALA A 150 21.14 -0.84 -8.36
N ALA A 151 21.79 -0.16 -9.31
CA ALA A 151 22.38 1.15 -9.09
C ALA A 151 21.31 2.22 -8.80
N LEU A 152 20.21 2.22 -9.54
CA LEU A 152 19.05 3.08 -9.30
C LEU A 152 18.45 2.83 -7.91
N ASN A 153 18.28 1.57 -7.50
CA ASN A 153 17.76 1.21 -6.18
C ASN A 153 18.61 1.78 -5.05
N ASN A 154 19.93 1.73 -5.18
CA ASN A 154 20.86 2.36 -4.23
C ASN A 154 20.76 3.89 -4.23
N ALA A 155 20.65 4.51 -5.41
CA ALA A 155 20.49 5.96 -5.55
C ALA A 155 19.19 6.44 -4.88
N ILE A 156 18.06 5.78 -5.14
CA ILE A 156 16.76 6.09 -4.53
C ILE A 156 16.84 5.96 -3.01
N LYS A 157 17.41 4.86 -2.51
CA LYS A 157 17.57 4.67 -1.06
C LYS A 157 18.38 5.80 -0.41
N ASN A 158 19.49 6.19 -1.05
CA ASN A 158 20.34 7.27 -0.56
C ASN A 158 19.62 8.62 -0.62
N ALA A 159 18.89 8.91 -1.70
CA ALA A 159 18.12 10.13 -1.85
C ALA A 159 17.06 10.25 -0.73
N ILE A 160 16.27 9.20 -0.51
CA ILE A 160 15.26 9.17 0.56
C ILE A 160 15.91 9.32 1.94
N GLN A 161 17.05 8.65 2.19
CA GLN A 161 17.80 8.81 3.44
C GLN A 161 18.28 10.25 3.66
N GLN A 162 18.77 10.91 2.62
CA GLN A 162 19.16 12.31 2.73
C GLN A 162 17.97 13.21 3.05
N VAL A 163 16.77 12.90 2.55
CA VAL A 163 15.61 13.69 2.95
C VAL A 163 15.25 13.46 4.41
N ILE A 164 15.28 12.22 4.91
CA ILE A 164 15.08 11.93 6.34
C ILE A 164 16.01 12.78 7.20
N ASN A 165 17.28 12.88 6.82
CA ASN A 165 18.29 13.65 7.54
C ASN A 165 18.02 15.17 7.57
N THR A 166 17.13 15.69 6.72
CA THR A 166 16.77 17.13 6.68
C THR A 166 15.52 17.47 7.49
N ARG A 167 14.85 16.49 8.11
CA ARG A 167 13.59 16.69 8.83
C ARG A 167 13.80 17.06 10.30
N SER A 168 12.99 18.00 10.78
CA SER A 168 12.92 18.47 12.18
C SER A 168 11.47 18.73 12.60
N ILE A 169 11.21 18.99 13.90
CA ILE A 169 9.87 19.32 14.43
C ILE A 169 9.25 20.55 13.74
N ASP A 170 10.07 21.46 13.25
CA ASP A 170 9.64 22.71 12.60
C ASP A 170 9.28 22.55 11.13
N LYS A 171 9.57 21.38 10.55
CA LYS A 171 9.14 20.96 9.22
C LYS A 171 8.49 19.56 9.30
N PRO A 172 7.40 19.43 10.10
CA PRO A 172 6.81 18.13 10.39
C PRO A 172 6.03 17.60 9.18
N GLY A 173 5.47 18.50 8.37
CA GLY A 173 4.74 18.17 7.14
C GLY A 173 5.66 18.10 5.93
N VAL A 174 5.16 17.44 4.88
CA VAL A 174 5.67 17.63 3.53
C VAL A 174 4.70 18.63 2.89
N GLU A 175 4.96 19.94 3.03
CA GLU A 175 4.19 20.95 2.28
C GLU A 175 4.37 20.74 0.77
N GLU A 176 3.51 21.31 -0.07
CA GLU A 176 3.60 21.08 -1.52
C GLU A 176 4.96 21.56 -2.09
N GLU A 177 5.55 22.61 -1.51
CA GLU A 177 6.92 23.05 -1.78
C GLU A 177 7.99 22.08 -1.27
N ASP A 178 7.73 21.38 -0.16
CA ASP A 178 8.60 20.29 0.32
C ASP A 178 8.39 19.03 -0.50
N ILE A 179 7.20 18.71 -1.01
CA ILE A 179 6.94 17.57 -1.92
C ILE A 179 7.62 17.89 -3.23
N LYS A 180 7.54 19.13 -3.71
CA LYS A 180 8.27 19.60 -4.87
C LYS A 180 9.77 19.65 -4.59
N ALA A 181 10.26 20.09 -3.43
CA ALA A 181 11.68 20.02 -3.08
C ALA A 181 12.16 18.60 -2.70
N PHE A 182 11.25 17.67 -2.42
CA PHE A 182 11.49 16.24 -2.16
C PHE A 182 11.39 15.45 -3.46
N THR A 183 10.54 15.85 -4.40
CA THR A 183 10.36 15.25 -5.72
C THR A 183 11.37 15.82 -6.67
N ASP A 184 11.62 17.14 -6.68
CA ASP A 184 12.79 17.80 -7.25
C ASP A 184 14.01 17.38 -6.45
N GLY A 185 14.00 17.30 -5.12
CA GLY A 185 15.17 16.79 -4.39
C GLY A 185 15.45 15.31 -4.62
N ILE A 186 14.46 14.46 -4.90
CA ILE A 186 14.67 13.08 -5.34
C ILE A 186 14.94 13.06 -6.84
N ASN A 187 14.32 13.89 -7.67
CA ASN A 187 14.57 13.93 -9.10
C ASN A 187 15.94 14.50 -9.37
N ASP A 188 16.32 15.61 -8.75
CA ASP A 188 17.62 16.24 -8.69
C ASP A 188 18.59 15.38 -7.90
N LYS A 189 18.28 14.67 -6.79
CA LYS A 189 19.28 13.74 -6.18
C LYS A 189 19.38 12.40 -6.86
N VAL A 190 18.36 11.96 -7.57
CA VAL A 190 18.45 10.81 -8.49
C VAL A 190 19.20 11.27 -9.73
N SER A 191 18.91 12.45 -10.29
CA SER A 191 19.63 13.05 -11.42
C SER A 191 21.05 13.47 -11.05
N ASP A 192 21.30 13.91 -9.82
CA ASP A 192 22.59 14.30 -9.22
C ASP A 192 23.32 13.07 -8.68
N ALA A 193 22.65 11.98 -8.30
CA ALA A 193 23.31 10.70 -8.07
C ALA A 193 23.70 10.09 -9.43
N ILE A 194 22.88 10.29 -10.46
CA ILE A 194 23.18 9.98 -11.86
C ILE A 194 24.33 10.88 -12.36
N GLU A 195 24.38 12.17 -12.01
CA GLU A 195 25.38 13.15 -12.45
C GLU A 195 26.65 13.20 -11.56
N ASN A 196 26.57 13.14 -10.23
CA ASN A 196 27.74 13.16 -9.34
C ASN A 196 28.39 11.78 -9.13
N GLN A 197 27.70 10.69 -9.50
CA GLN A 197 28.38 9.43 -9.80
C GLN A 197 28.72 9.32 -11.28
N GLN A 198 28.90 10.43 -12.02
CA GLN A 198 29.24 10.42 -13.46
C GLN A 198 30.32 9.38 -13.82
N ASN A 199 31.35 9.14 -13.02
CA ASN A 199 32.33 8.09 -13.37
C ASN A 199 31.82 6.62 -13.30
N PHE A 200 30.77 6.32 -12.54
CA PHE A 200 30.15 4.98 -12.43
C PHE A 200 28.85 4.90 -13.23
N PHE A 201 28.03 5.96 -13.16
CA PHE A 201 26.76 6.07 -13.85
C PHE A 201 26.86 6.65 -15.27
N GLU A 202 27.88 7.40 -15.70
CA GLU A 202 28.15 7.56 -17.14
C GLU A 202 28.61 6.24 -17.71
N ASN A 203 29.32 5.38 -16.96
CA ASN A 203 29.66 4.04 -17.45
C ASN A 203 28.42 3.13 -17.56
N ILE A 204 27.42 3.30 -16.69
CA ILE A 204 26.13 2.57 -16.78
C ILE A 204 25.16 3.22 -17.77
N TRP A 205 25.02 4.54 -17.84
CA TRP A 205 24.12 5.24 -18.79
C TRP A 205 24.72 5.44 -20.18
N SER A 206 26.04 5.49 -20.35
CA SER A 206 26.65 5.33 -21.69
C SER A 206 26.57 3.88 -22.19
N TRP A 207 26.37 2.93 -21.27
CA TRP A 207 26.13 1.51 -21.55
C TRP A 207 24.64 1.16 -21.70
N LEU A 208 23.73 1.86 -20.99
CA LEU A 208 22.27 1.86 -21.13
C LEU A 208 21.76 2.84 -22.20
N ASN A 209 22.64 3.68 -22.77
CA ASN A 209 22.36 4.56 -23.89
C ASN A 209 21.83 3.86 -25.16
N PRO A 210 21.82 2.52 -25.28
CA PRO A 210 20.99 1.88 -26.28
C PRO A 210 19.51 1.90 -25.93
N ASP A 211 19.12 1.76 -24.65
CA ASP A 211 17.73 1.74 -24.15
C ASP A 211 17.24 3.14 -23.79
N ASP A 212 16.05 3.48 -24.28
CA ASP A 212 15.49 4.81 -24.13
C ASP A 212 14.59 4.99 -22.88
N GLN A 213 14.85 6.04 -22.08
CA GLN A 213 14.03 6.33 -20.90
C GLN A 213 12.74 7.06 -21.30
N ILE A 214 11.64 6.32 -21.44
CA ILE A 214 10.30 6.87 -21.67
C ILE A 214 9.91 7.89 -20.59
N GLY A 215 10.08 7.55 -19.30
CA GLY A 215 9.75 8.51 -18.25
C GLY A 215 9.92 8.03 -16.81
N LYS A 216 10.06 9.00 -15.89
CA LYS A 216 10.13 8.76 -14.45
C LYS A 216 9.14 9.60 -13.66
N HIS A 217 8.72 9.11 -12.49
CA HIS A 217 7.87 9.86 -11.56
C HIS A 217 7.97 9.36 -10.12
N VAL A 218 7.66 10.24 -9.17
CA VAL A 218 7.57 9.91 -7.74
C VAL A 218 6.16 10.25 -7.26
N PHE A 219 5.43 9.25 -6.82
CA PHE A 219 4.19 9.41 -6.08
C PHE A 219 4.53 9.47 -4.58
N LEU A 220 4.12 10.53 -3.90
CA LEU A 220 4.46 10.79 -2.49
C LEU A 220 3.23 11.22 -1.70
N PHE A 221 2.99 10.57 -0.57
CA PHE A 221 1.88 10.85 0.31
C PHE A 221 2.33 10.84 1.76
N ASN A 222 1.58 11.54 2.61
CA ASN A 222 1.74 11.47 4.06
C ASN A 222 0.38 11.17 4.72
N THR A 223 0.40 10.83 6.00
CA THR A 223 -0.82 10.52 6.76
C THR A 223 -1.85 11.65 6.81
N ASP A 224 -1.43 12.90 6.58
CA ASP A 224 -2.31 14.07 6.63
C ASP A 224 -3.07 14.27 5.31
N HIS A 225 -2.64 13.61 4.22
CA HIS A 225 -3.38 13.55 2.96
C HIS A 225 -4.55 12.56 2.99
N PHE A 226 -4.65 11.70 4.02
CA PHE A 226 -5.64 10.63 4.04
C PHE A 226 -6.91 11.05 4.76
N ASP A 227 -7.89 11.50 3.98
CA ASP A 227 -9.26 11.66 4.47
C ASP A 227 -10.04 10.36 4.24
N ILE A 228 -10.33 9.66 5.33
CA ILE A 228 -11.12 8.42 5.33
C ILE A 228 -12.60 8.66 5.65
N GLU A 229 -13.02 9.92 5.79
CA GLU A 229 -14.42 10.30 5.96
C GLU A 229 -15.11 10.55 4.60
N ASP A 230 -14.34 10.76 3.54
CA ASP A 230 -14.81 10.87 2.16
C ASP A 230 -14.45 9.64 1.33
N ILE A 231 -15.45 8.92 0.81
CA ILE A 231 -15.22 7.71 0.00
C ILE A 231 -14.48 7.99 -1.30
N GLU A 232 -14.67 9.17 -1.89
CA GLU A 232 -13.97 9.58 -3.11
C GLU A 232 -12.48 9.83 -2.80
N ALA A 233 -12.12 10.09 -1.55
CA ALA A 233 -10.75 10.23 -1.07
C ALA A 233 -10.11 8.89 -0.60
N ILE A 234 -10.87 7.79 -0.48
CA ILE A 234 -10.33 6.47 -0.06
C ILE A 234 -9.52 5.81 -1.19
N SER A 235 -9.77 6.12 -2.46
CA SER A 235 -8.87 5.72 -3.55
C SER A 235 -8.26 6.97 -4.16
N ILE A 236 -6.96 7.16 -3.94
CA ILE A 236 -6.21 8.27 -4.49
C ILE A 236 -5.66 7.81 -5.85
N PRO A 237 -6.10 8.40 -6.97
CA PRO A 237 -5.63 7.99 -8.29
C PRO A 237 -4.14 8.31 -8.44
N LEU A 238 -3.39 7.34 -8.97
CA LEU A 238 -1.99 7.52 -9.34
C LEU A 238 -1.91 7.60 -10.85
N GLU A 239 -1.71 8.80 -11.39
CA GLU A 239 -1.64 9.01 -12.83
C GLU A 239 -0.44 9.86 -13.20
N LYS A 240 0.34 9.38 -14.18
CA LYS A 240 1.39 10.19 -14.80
C LYS A 240 1.45 9.89 -16.29
N ARG A 241 1.45 10.97 -17.07
CA ARG A 241 1.69 10.95 -18.52
C ARG A 241 3.06 11.54 -18.84
N TRP A 242 3.76 10.90 -19.77
CA TRP A 242 5.04 11.33 -20.33
C TRP A 242 4.88 11.51 -21.84
N LYS A 243 5.52 12.56 -22.38
CA LYS A 243 5.57 12.86 -23.82
C LYS A 243 7.03 12.87 -24.27
N ASN A 244 7.70 11.76 -24.03
CA ASN A 244 9.11 11.52 -24.31
C ASN A 244 9.21 10.08 -24.80
N GLU A 245 9.91 9.86 -25.92
CA GLU A 245 9.94 8.56 -26.61
C GLU A 245 8.53 8.01 -26.80
N GLY A 246 7.67 8.86 -27.37
CA GLY A 246 6.24 8.61 -27.51
C GLY A 246 5.36 9.37 -26.53
N ASP A 247 4.18 8.82 -26.27
CA ASP A 247 3.14 9.34 -25.41
C ASP A 247 2.58 8.22 -24.54
N TRP A 248 3.09 8.15 -23.32
CA TRP A 248 2.86 7.04 -22.40
C TRP A 248 2.17 7.52 -21.14
N GLU A 249 1.31 6.69 -20.56
CA GLU A 249 0.59 7.01 -19.33
C GLU A 249 0.53 5.82 -18.39
N ILE A 250 1.07 5.97 -17.18
CA ILE A 250 0.87 5.01 -16.09
C ILE A 250 -0.37 5.39 -15.28
N LYS A 251 -1.18 4.38 -14.93
CA LYS A 251 -2.34 4.51 -14.04
C LYS A 251 -2.29 3.50 -12.91
N GLY A 252 -2.77 3.90 -11.74
CA GLY A 252 -2.91 3.08 -10.55
C GLY A 252 -3.73 3.77 -9.48
N GLU A 253 -3.62 3.28 -8.25
CA GLU A 253 -4.28 3.86 -7.08
C GLU A 253 -3.47 3.64 -5.80
N LEU A 254 -3.63 4.55 -4.84
CA LEU A 254 -3.25 4.36 -3.44
C LEU A 254 -4.53 4.29 -2.60
N ILE A 255 -4.63 3.24 -1.78
CA ILE A 255 -5.78 3.00 -0.90
C ILE A 255 -5.28 2.98 0.55
N PRO A 256 -5.52 4.04 1.34
CA PRO A 256 -5.30 4.03 2.77
C PRO A 256 -6.51 3.41 3.48
N THR A 257 -6.29 2.37 4.27
CA THR A 257 -7.34 1.70 5.05
C THR A 257 -7.01 1.73 6.54
N LEU A 258 -8.02 1.79 7.40
CA LEU A 258 -7.78 1.66 8.83
C LEU A 258 -7.25 0.26 9.17
N VAL A 259 -6.32 0.19 10.14
CA VAL A 259 -5.74 -1.09 10.57
C VAL A 259 -6.82 -2.07 11.04
N CYS A 260 -7.83 -1.58 11.76
CA CYS A 260 -8.97 -2.38 12.19
C CYS A 260 -9.93 -2.62 11.00
N PRO A 261 -10.12 -3.87 10.53
CA PRO A 261 -10.97 -4.16 9.38
C PRO A 261 -12.43 -3.77 9.60
N ALA A 262 -12.94 -3.93 10.82
CA ALA A 262 -14.30 -3.52 11.14
C ALA A 262 -14.47 -2.01 11.01
N ASP A 263 -13.49 -1.23 11.48
CA ASP A 263 -13.52 0.22 11.36
C ASP A 263 -13.32 0.66 9.90
N ALA A 264 -12.44 -0.01 9.13
CA ALA A 264 -12.24 0.25 7.70
C ALA A 264 -13.51 -0.01 6.89
N VAL A 265 -14.12 -1.20 7.05
CA VAL A 265 -15.38 -1.57 6.39
C VAL A 265 -16.49 -0.62 6.81
N ALA A 266 -16.64 -0.34 8.11
CA ALA A 266 -17.64 0.60 8.61
C ALA A 266 -17.51 1.99 7.98
N LYS A 267 -16.29 2.53 7.88
CA LYS A 267 -16.06 3.85 7.26
C LYS A 267 -16.40 3.87 5.78
N ILE A 268 -15.95 2.88 5.00
CA ILE A 268 -16.27 2.78 3.57
C ILE A 268 -17.79 2.69 3.37
N LEU A 269 -18.46 1.90 4.19
CA LEU A 269 -19.92 1.74 4.12
C LEU A 269 -20.63 3.04 4.51
N ASN A 270 -20.25 3.68 5.61
CA ASN A 270 -20.81 4.97 6.01
C ASN A 270 -20.67 6.03 4.91
N ALA A 271 -19.49 6.13 4.31
CA ALA A 271 -19.25 7.08 3.24
C ALA A 271 -20.04 6.74 1.95
N SER A 272 -20.32 5.45 1.69
CA SER A 272 -21.13 5.00 0.54
C SER A 272 -22.64 5.27 0.68
N PHE A 273 -23.18 5.14 1.90
CA PHE A 273 -24.63 5.20 2.15
C PHE A 273 -25.09 6.54 2.75
N GLY A 274 -24.15 7.49 2.87
CA GLY A 274 -24.36 8.81 3.46
C GLY A 274 -24.60 8.75 4.97
N SER A 275 -24.59 9.92 5.62
CA SER A 275 -24.89 10.14 7.04
C SER A 275 -26.36 9.86 7.43
N SER A 276 -27.09 9.10 6.60
CA SER A 276 -28.50 8.69 6.74
C SER A 276 -28.83 7.93 8.03
N GLY A 277 -27.85 7.62 8.88
CA GLY A 277 -28.05 6.83 10.11
C GLY A 277 -28.45 5.37 9.87
N ALA A 278 -28.42 4.89 8.63
CA ALA A 278 -28.86 3.54 8.26
C ALA A 278 -27.87 2.45 8.67
N PHE A 279 -26.61 2.81 8.90
CA PHE A 279 -25.57 1.89 9.34
C PHE A 279 -25.03 2.31 10.71
N THR A 280 -25.31 1.51 11.72
CA THR A 280 -24.68 1.59 13.04
C THR A 280 -23.92 0.31 13.29
N TYR A 281 -22.63 0.43 13.54
CA TYR A 281 -21.75 -0.68 13.86
C TYR A 281 -21.57 -0.76 15.40
N ASP A 282 -21.95 -1.89 16.00
CA ASP A 282 -21.75 -2.15 17.42
C ASP A 282 -20.32 -2.65 17.70
N ARG A 283 -19.42 -1.68 17.89
CA ARG A 283 -18.01 -1.93 18.19
C ARG A 283 -17.81 -2.67 19.50
N GLU A 284 -18.63 -2.40 20.52
CA GLU A 284 -18.49 -3.01 21.84
C GLU A 284 -18.79 -4.50 21.76
N THR A 285 -19.88 -4.87 21.09
CA THR A 285 -20.26 -6.28 20.90
C THR A 285 -19.20 -7.07 20.11
N LEU A 286 -18.67 -6.54 18.99
CA LEU A 286 -17.60 -7.23 18.26
C LEU A 286 -16.31 -7.34 19.08
N SER A 287 -15.96 -6.29 19.83
CA SER A 287 -14.77 -6.30 20.69
C SER A 287 -14.92 -7.34 21.81
N HIS A 288 -16.09 -7.38 22.47
CA HIS A 288 -16.38 -8.36 23.49
C HIS A 288 -16.31 -9.79 22.95
N PHE A 289 -16.93 -10.05 21.79
CA PHE A 289 -16.83 -11.36 21.13
C PHE A 289 -15.37 -11.75 20.83
N ARG A 290 -14.58 -10.82 20.27
CA ARG A 290 -13.16 -11.03 19.98
C ARG A 290 -12.40 -11.41 21.24
N ASP A 291 -12.58 -10.64 22.31
CA ASP A 291 -11.76 -10.71 23.52
C ASP A 291 -12.18 -11.86 24.45
N HIS A 292 -13.40 -12.41 24.32
CA HIS A 292 -13.91 -13.45 25.21
C HIS A 292 -14.22 -14.78 24.52
N GLU A 293 -14.67 -14.79 23.27
CA GLU A 293 -15.08 -16.02 22.58
C GLU A 293 -14.10 -16.41 21.48
N PHE A 294 -13.69 -15.46 20.63
CA PHE A 294 -12.78 -15.71 19.52
C PHE A 294 -11.39 -16.15 20.00
N ILE A 295 -10.83 -15.46 21.00
CA ILE A 295 -9.47 -15.72 21.52
C ILE A 295 -9.29 -17.13 22.10
N LYS A 296 -10.39 -17.80 22.50
CA LYS A 296 -10.37 -19.19 22.99
C LYS A 296 -9.90 -20.19 21.92
N TYR A 297 -9.92 -19.81 20.64
CA TYR A 297 -9.61 -20.66 19.50
C TYR A 297 -8.38 -20.16 18.77
N ARG A 298 -7.20 -20.70 19.10
CA ARG A 298 -5.92 -20.29 18.49
C ARG A 298 -5.94 -20.36 16.96
N GLY A 299 -6.59 -21.37 16.36
CA GLY A 299 -6.67 -21.44 14.90
C GLY A 299 -7.55 -20.35 14.28
N ALA A 300 -8.53 -19.81 15.02
CA ALA A 300 -9.33 -18.67 14.55
C ALA A 300 -8.47 -17.42 14.36
N PHE A 301 -7.50 -17.17 15.27
CA PHE A 301 -6.53 -16.08 15.12
C PHE A 301 -5.76 -16.15 13.80
N LEU A 302 -5.32 -17.34 13.36
CA LEU A 302 -4.60 -17.49 12.10
C LEU A 302 -5.46 -17.09 10.89
N TRP A 303 -6.74 -17.47 10.89
CA TRP A 303 -7.68 -17.02 9.85
C TRP A 303 -7.90 -15.51 9.89
N TRP A 304 -7.95 -14.91 11.08
CA TRP A 304 -8.03 -13.46 11.22
C TRP A 304 -6.81 -12.77 10.60
N GLU A 305 -5.60 -13.27 10.86
CA GLU A 305 -4.38 -12.75 10.22
C GLU A 305 -4.45 -12.79 8.68
N HIS A 306 -5.05 -13.84 8.10
CA HIS A 306 -5.26 -13.87 6.65
C HIS A 306 -6.26 -12.85 6.14
N ILE A 307 -7.37 -12.64 6.87
CA ILE A 307 -8.33 -11.59 6.52
C ILE A 307 -7.63 -10.22 6.59
N GLN A 308 -6.82 -9.99 7.62
CA GLN A 308 -6.04 -8.76 7.76
C GLN A 308 -5.10 -8.52 6.59
N GLN A 309 -4.42 -9.57 6.13
CA GLN A 309 -3.48 -9.50 5.00
C GLN A 309 -4.16 -9.27 3.64
N SER A 310 -5.47 -9.55 3.52
CA SER A 310 -6.22 -9.40 2.27
C SER A 310 -7.21 -8.23 2.29
N LYS A 311 -7.19 -7.39 3.33
CA LYS A 311 -8.23 -6.39 3.54
C LYS A 311 -8.14 -5.22 2.55
N SER A 312 -6.94 -4.74 2.24
CA SER A 312 -6.75 -3.59 1.36
C SER A 312 -7.17 -3.93 -0.09
N GLN A 313 -6.93 -5.16 -0.53
CA GLN A 313 -7.41 -5.67 -1.82
C GLN A 313 -8.93 -5.85 -1.80
N LEU A 314 -9.51 -6.33 -0.70
CA LEU A 314 -10.98 -6.39 -0.57
C LEU A 314 -11.60 -4.99 -0.65
N VAL A 315 -10.99 -4.01 0.01
CA VAL A 315 -11.41 -2.60 -0.07
C VAL A 315 -11.31 -2.09 -1.50
N SER A 316 -10.17 -2.27 -2.19
CA SER A 316 -10.01 -1.90 -3.62
C SER A 316 -11.15 -2.47 -4.47
N LEU A 317 -11.46 -3.76 -4.30
CA LEU A 317 -12.54 -4.40 -5.04
C LEU A 317 -13.92 -3.83 -4.69
N MET A 318 -14.19 -3.49 -3.43
CA MET A 318 -15.45 -2.86 -3.00
C MET A 318 -15.62 -1.43 -3.54
N LEU A 319 -14.53 -0.68 -3.68
CA LEU A 319 -14.56 0.64 -4.30
C LEU A 319 -14.91 0.52 -5.79
N LYS A 320 -14.37 -0.49 -6.47
CA LYS A 320 -14.57 -0.74 -7.91
C LYS A 320 -15.88 -1.46 -8.26
N ASP A 321 -16.47 -2.23 -7.35
CA ASP A 321 -17.68 -3.03 -7.60
C ASP A 321 -18.76 -2.75 -6.53
N SER A 322 -19.79 -1.98 -6.91
CA SER A 322 -20.89 -1.63 -6.00
C SER A 322 -21.69 -2.85 -5.53
N LYS A 323 -21.84 -3.90 -6.35
CA LYS A 323 -22.56 -5.11 -5.94
C LYS A 323 -21.77 -5.89 -4.91
N LEU A 324 -20.44 -5.95 -5.07
CA LEU A 324 -19.57 -6.56 -4.07
C LEU A 324 -19.64 -5.78 -2.75
N ARG A 325 -19.67 -4.45 -2.81
CA ARG A 325 -19.85 -3.59 -1.65
C ARG A 325 -21.16 -3.85 -0.91
N ASP A 326 -22.27 -3.96 -1.62
CA ASP A 326 -23.58 -4.29 -1.03
C ASP A 326 -23.57 -5.67 -0.36
N LEU A 327 -22.93 -6.67 -1.00
CA LEU A 327 -22.78 -8.00 -0.41
C LEU A 327 -21.94 -7.98 0.86
N THR A 328 -20.87 -7.18 0.90
CA THR A 328 -20.03 -7.03 2.10
C THR A 328 -20.79 -6.31 3.22
N LEU A 329 -21.59 -5.29 2.90
CA LEU A 329 -22.46 -4.63 3.89
C LEU A 329 -23.40 -5.64 4.54
N ASP A 330 -24.14 -6.40 3.74
CA ASP A 330 -25.08 -7.40 4.22
C ASP A 330 -24.40 -8.41 5.15
N LEU A 331 -23.23 -8.92 4.74
CA LEU A 331 -22.44 -9.84 5.56
C LEU A 331 -22.01 -9.22 6.88
N PHE A 332 -21.56 -7.96 6.85
CA PHE A 332 -21.12 -7.27 8.04
C PHE A 332 -22.27 -7.07 9.03
N MET A 333 -23.46 -6.75 8.54
CA MET A 333 -24.67 -6.63 9.36
C MET A 333 -25.13 -7.99 9.91
N SER A 334 -25.08 -9.05 9.10
CA SER A 334 -25.37 -10.42 9.57
C SER A 334 -24.36 -10.87 10.62
N ALA A 335 -23.06 -10.59 10.44
CA ALA A 335 -22.02 -10.97 11.38
C ALA A 335 -22.23 -10.36 12.77
N GLN A 336 -22.64 -9.10 12.86
CA GLN A 336 -22.97 -8.45 14.14
C GLN A 336 -24.08 -9.20 14.89
N LYS A 337 -25.12 -9.67 14.18
CA LYS A 337 -26.20 -10.47 14.79
C LYS A 337 -25.70 -11.84 15.24
N LEU A 338 -24.90 -12.49 14.40
CA LEU A 338 -24.38 -13.84 14.65
C LEU A 338 -23.47 -13.89 15.89
N VAL A 339 -22.66 -12.86 16.16
CA VAL A 339 -21.81 -12.87 17.36
C VAL A 339 -22.59 -12.78 18.67
N MET A 340 -23.84 -12.30 18.64
CA MET A 340 -24.75 -12.29 19.79
C MET A 340 -25.49 -13.62 19.98
N SER A 341 -25.54 -14.46 18.93
CA SER A 341 -26.28 -15.73 18.88
C SER A 341 -25.37 -16.88 18.47
N LEU A 342 -24.35 -17.18 19.27
CA LEU A 342 -23.27 -18.10 18.89
C LEU A 342 -23.71 -19.56 18.62
N ASP A 343 -24.84 -19.94 19.17
CA ASP A 343 -25.41 -21.28 19.08
C ASP A 343 -26.52 -21.37 18.03
N ASP A 344 -26.87 -20.26 17.36
CA ASP A 344 -27.76 -20.27 16.20
C ASP A 344 -26.98 -20.68 14.95
N LYS A 345 -27.67 -21.37 14.03
CA LYS A 345 -27.09 -21.75 12.74
C LYS A 345 -26.87 -20.51 11.89
N ILE A 346 -25.71 -20.45 11.24
CA ILE A 346 -25.40 -19.41 10.26
C ILE A 346 -26.36 -19.58 9.06
N PRO A 347 -27.11 -18.54 8.67
CA PRO A 347 -27.98 -18.58 7.50
C PRO A 347 -27.22 -19.01 6.24
N GLU A 348 -27.82 -19.88 5.42
CA GLU A 348 -27.19 -20.31 4.18
C GLU A 348 -26.97 -19.14 3.21
N GLU A 349 -27.83 -18.13 3.26
CA GLU A 349 -27.68 -16.89 2.50
C GLU A 349 -26.36 -16.18 2.85
N ASP A 350 -26.02 -16.06 4.13
CA ASP A 350 -24.76 -15.44 4.56
C ASP A 350 -23.55 -16.25 4.10
N ILE A 351 -23.62 -17.59 4.14
CA ILE A 351 -22.56 -18.44 3.58
C ILE A 351 -22.39 -18.17 2.08
N ASN A 352 -23.49 -18.08 1.33
CA ASN A 352 -23.43 -17.82 -0.11
C ASN A 352 -22.92 -16.41 -0.42
N LYS A 353 -23.27 -15.40 0.38
CA LYS A 353 -22.70 -14.04 0.27
C LYS A 353 -21.20 -14.07 0.56
N ALA A 354 -20.76 -14.76 1.61
CA ALA A 354 -19.34 -14.87 1.96
C ALA A 354 -18.53 -15.55 0.84
N LEU A 355 -19.08 -16.61 0.22
CA LEU A 355 -18.46 -17.25 -0.95
C LEU A 355 -18.32 -16.30 -2.14
N LYS A 356 -19.29 -15.42 -2.38
CA LYS A 356 -19.20 -14.41 -3.45
C LYS A 356 -18.15 -13.35 -3.13
N VAL A 357 -18.15 -12.83 -1.90
CA VAL A 357 -17.21 -11.80 -1.47
C VAL A 357 -15.77 -12.30 -1.54
N ILE A 358 -15.50 -13.44 -0.91
CA ILE A 358 -14.17 -14.07 -0.96
C ILE A 358 -13.85 -14.53 -2.38
N GLY A 359 -14.84 -14.99 -3.16
CA GLY A 359 -14.67 -15.36 -4.55
C GLY A 359 -14.15 -14.22 -5.43
N ALA A 360 -14.51 -12.96 -5.14
CA ALA A 360 -14.02 -11.79 -5.86
C ALA A 360 -12.50 -11.59 -5.72
N LEU A 361 -11.93 -11.93 -4.56
CA LEU A 361 -10.48 -11.86 -4.31
C LEU A 361 -9.66 -12.81 -5.20
N ARG A 362 -10.28 -13.80 -5.86
CA ARG A 362 -9.60 -14.62 -6.87
C ARG A 362 -9.11 -13.81 -8.07
N LYS A 363 -9.71 -12.65 -8.33
CA LYS A 363 -9.30 -11.74 -9.41
C LYS A 363 -8.13 -10.83 -9.01
N SER A 364 -7.66 -10.90 -7.76
CA SER A 364 -6.49 -10.13 -7.31
C SER A 364 -5.26 -10.49 -8.14
N LYS A 365 -4.40 -9.51 -8.43
CA LYS A 365 -3.10 -9.71 -9.06
C LYS A 365 -2.09 -10.38 -8.12
N ASN A 366 -2.35 -10.34 -6.82
CA ASN A 366 -1.49 -10.93 -5.80
C ASN A 366 -1.69 -12.45 -5.72
N ARG A 367 -0.67 -13.20 -6.13
CA ARG A 367 -0.68 -14.68 -6.12
C ARG A 367 -0.94 -15.25 -4.71
N ARG A 368 -0.43 -14.61 -3.67
CA ARG A 368 -0.67 -15.04 -2.28
C ARG A 368 -2.15 -14.92 -1.95
N THR A 369 -2.77 -13.76 -2.22
CA THR A 369 -4.21 -13.52 -2.04
C THR A 369 -5.05 -14.55 -2.80
N GLN A 370 -4.69 -14.89 -4.04
CA GLN A 370 -5.39 -15.93 -4.81
C GLN A 370 -5.33 -17.31 -4.14
N VAL A 371 -4.15 -17.73 -3.67
CA VAL A 371 -3.96 -19.02 -2.99
C VAL A 371 -4.74 -19.06 -1.67
N GLU A 372 -4.67 -18.00 -0.87
CA GLU A 372 -5.39 -17.89 0.39
C GLU A 372 -6.90 -17.88 0.18
N THR A 373 -7.37 -17.19 -0.86
CA THR A 373 -8.78 -17.18 -1.28
C THR A 373 -9.30 -18.58 -1.61
N ILE A 374 -8.52 -19.40 -2.32
CA ILE A 374 -8.91 -20.78 -2.63
C ILE A 374 -9.14 -21.59 -1.34
N ARG A 375 -8.28 -21.40 -0.33
CA ARG A 375 -8.40 -22.09 0.95
C ARG A 375 -9.59 -21.58 1.76
N ALA A 376 -9.81 -20.27 1.78
CA ALA A 376 -10.96 -19.65 2.44
C ALA A 376 -12.29 -20.13 1.85
N LEU A 377 -12.39 -20.28 0.52
CA LEU A 377 -13.61 -20.79 -0.13
C LEU A 377 -13.94 -22.23 0.26
N ASP A 378 -12.95 -23.13 0.30
CA ASP A 378 -13.15 -24.50 0.76
C ASP A 378 -13.60 -24.53 2.23
N PHE A 379 -12.99 -23.68 3.06
CA PHE A 379 -13.37 -23.56 4.47
C PHE A 379 -14.82 -23.06 4.65
N ILE A 380 -15.19 -21.97 3.98
CA ILE A 380 -16.53 -21.36 4.07
C ILE A 380 -17.61 -22.36 3.64
N GLN A 381 -17.36 -23.17 2.61
CA GLN A 381 -18.30 -24.19 2.17
C GLN A 381 -18.58 -25.23 3.28
N ARG A 382 -17.59 -25.55 4.12
CA ARG A 382 -17.74 -26.47 5.26
C ARG A 382 -18.52 -25.84 6.42
N CYS A 383 -18.68 -24.53 6.45
CA CYS A 383 -19.46 -23.82 7.47
C CYS A 383 -20.99 -23.96 7.25
N LYS A 384 -21.44 -24.49 6.10
CA LYS A 384 -22.87 -24.68 5.83
C LYS A 384 -23.57 -25.49 6.92
N GLY A 385 -24.67 -24.93 7.42
CA GLY A 385 -25.52 -25.54 8.45
C GLY A 385 -24.91 -25.59 9.86
N LYS A 386 -23.75 -24.95 10.09
CA LYS A 386 -23.06 -24.88 11.38
C LYS A 386 -23.45 -23.63 12.16
N THR A 387 -23.27 -23.69 13.48
CA THR A 387 -23.34 -22.50 14.35
C THR A 387 -22.00 -21.75 14.39
N VAL A 388 -21.98 -20.51 14.90
CA VAL A 388 -20.73 -19.75 15.05
C VAL A 388 -19.74 -20.50 15.94
N ARG A 389 -20.21 -21.09 17.05
CA ARG A 389 -19.36 -21.88 17.96
C ARG A 389 -18.76 -23.11 17.29
N GLU A 390 -19.52 -23.79 16.45
CA GLU A 390 -19.03 -24.91 15.65
C GLU A 390 -18.00 -24.47 14.60
N VAL A 391 -18.21 -23.31 13.97
CA VAL A 391 -17.23 -22.72 13.04
C VAL A 391 -15.93 -22.37 13.76
N LEU A 392 -15.97 -21.73 14.92
CA LEU A 392 -14.77 -21.42 15.71
C LEU A 392 -13.98 -22.69 16.08
N ARG A 393 -14.67 -23.77 16.48
CA ARG A 393 -14.04 -25.08 16.69
C ARG A 393 -13.42 -25.62 15.41
N LEU A 394 -14.09 -25.48 14.27
CA LEU A 394 -13.58 -25.89 12.97
C LEU A 394 -12.31 -25.11 12.59
N MET A 395 -12.30 -23.78 12.78
CA MET A 395 -11.12 -22.91 12.56
C MET A 395 -9.94 -23.33 13.43
N ASN A 396 -10.20 -23.79 14.65
CA ASN A 396 -9.15 -24.26 15.56
C ASN A 396 -8.45 -25.54 15.07
N VAL A 397 -9.18 -26.40 14.37
CA VAL A 397 -8.65 -27.66 13.80
C VAL A 397 -8.04 -27.43 12.41
N HIS A 398 -8.66 -26.57 11.62
CA HIS A 398 -8.33 -26.34 10.22
C HIS A 398 -7.60 -25.02 10.04
N THR A 399 -6.27 -25.06 10.08
CA THR A 399 -5.48 -23.84 9.88
C THR A 399 -5.32 -23.50 8.39
N PRO A 400 -5.29 -22.20 8.06
CA PRO A 400 -5.20 -21.74 6.68
C PRO A 400 -3.83 -22.00 6.01
N SER A 401 -2.77 -22.26 6.79
CA SER A 401 -1.41 -22.53 6.29
C SER A 401 -1.12 -24.01 6.00
N ARG A 402 -1.96 -24.95 6.47
CA ARG A 402 -1.71 -26.41 6.35
C ARG A 402 -2.92 -27.19 5.86
N TYR A 403 -3.42 -26.84 4.68
CA TYR A 403 -4.34 -27.72 3.96
C TYR A 403 -3.59 -28.52 2.91
N HIS A 404 -3.38 -29.82 3.18
CA HIS A 404 -3.07 -30.77 2.13
C HIS A 404 -4.28 -30.82 1.19
N ARG A 405 -4.07 -30.51 -0.09
CA ARG A 405 -5.03 -30.88 -1.15
C ARG A 405 -5.32 -32.37 -0.98
N ARG A 406 -6.55 -32.74 -0.66
CA ARG A 406 -7.00 -34.11 -0.91
C ARG A 406 -6.92 -34.30 -2.43
N LYS A 407 -6.11 -35.26 -2.87
CA LYS A 407 -6.02 -35.70 -4.26
C LYS A 407 -7.39 -36.14 -4.76
#